data_AF-A0A8H3CR76-F1
#
_entry.id   AF-A0A8H3CR76-F1
#
_cell.length_a   1.000
_cell.length_b   1.000
_cell.length_c   1.000
_cell.angle_alpha   90.00
_cell.angle_beta   90.00
_cell.angle_gamma   90.00
#
_symmetry.space_group_name_H-M   'P 1'
#
loop_
_entity.id
_entity.type
_entity.pdbx_description
1 polymer ?
#
loop_
_entity_poly.entity_id
_entity_poly.type
_entity_poly.pdbx_seq_one_letter_code
_entity_poly.pdbx_strand_id
1 'polypeptide(L)'
;MDGQCVLMTPTNFTIETHGGVVEVDRLQVPLVLAWALTVHKSQGQTLERVKINLQRTFEKGQAYVALSRCTSLDTLEVYGFNRQSVEAHPRVQQWARTLTTLGSFAQPTSNRRPIPLVANKTRYG
;
A
#
# COMPACT_ATOMS: atom_id res chain seq x y z
N MET A 1 -23.71 -6.88 17.36
CA MET A 1 -23.06 -5.85 16.52
C MET A 1 -23.80 -4.56 16.79
N ASP A 2 -23.37 -3.82 17.81
CA ASP A 2 -24.04 -2.57 18.19
C ASP A 2 -23.46 -1.45 17.31
N GLY A 3 -24.13 -1.21 16.19
CA GLY A 3 -23.79 -0.13 15.29
C GLY A 3 -24.20 1.22 15.88
N GLN A 4 -23.35 2.24 15.73
CA GLN A 4 -23.70 3.60 16.09
C GLN A 4 -24.57 4.21 14.97
N CYS A 5 -25.77 4.68 15.31
CA CYS A 5 -26.58 5.49 14.40
C CYS A 5 -26.17 6.96 14.51
N VAL A 6 -25.77 7.58 13.40
CA VAL A 6 -25.36 8.99 13.33
C VAL A 6 -26.09 9.67 12.18
N LEU A 7 -26.76 10.80 12.46
CA LEU A 7 -27.33 11.67 11.43
C LEU A 7 -26.19 12.46 10.76
N MET A 8 -25.99 12.23 9.47
CA MET A 8 -24.99 12.94 8.68
C MET A 8 -25.60 14.19 8.06
N THR A 9 -25.07 15.36 8.41
CA THR A 9 -25.46 16.65 7.82
C THR A 9 -24.45 17.09 6.76
N PRO A 10 -24.85 17.96 5.81
CA PRO A 10 -23.90 18.54 4.87
C PRO A 10 -22.80 19.36 5.59
N THR A 11 -21.56 19.17 5.15
CA THR A 11 -20.36 19.85 5.65
C THR A 11 -19.70 20.65 4.52
N ASN A 12 -19.09 21.78 4.86
CA ASN A 12 -18.31 22.56 3.91
C ASN A 12 -16.91 21.97 3.72
N PHE A 13 -16.51 21.83 2.47
CA PHE A 13 -15.17 21.47 2.02
C PHE A 13 -14.57 22.66 1.30
N THR A 14 -13.49 23.19 1.84
CA THR A 14 -12.87 24.42 1.37
C THR A 14 -11.45 24.14 0.87
N ILE A 15 -11.08 24.72 -0.26
CA ILE A 15 -9.71 24.74 -0.77
C ILE A 15 -9.19 26.17 -0.64
N GLU A 16 -8.09 26.32 0.10
CA GLU A 16 -7.44 27.60 0.35
C GLU A 16 -6.11 27.68 -0.40
N THR A 17 -5.78 28.87 -0.89
CA THR A 17 -4.45 29.17 -1.43
C THR A 17 -3.42 29.36 -0.33
N HIS A 18 -2.14 29.39 -0.72
CA HIS A 18 -1.03 29.74 0.16
C HIS A 18 -1.19 31.11 0.85
N GLY A 19 -2.04 31.99 0.32
CA GLY A 19 -2.37 33.29 0.93
C GLY A 19 -3.58 33.29 1.86
N GLY A 20 -4.18 32.13 2.16
CA GLY A 20 -5.36 32.01 3.02
C GLY A 20 -6.67 32.47 2.39
N VAL A 21 -6.67 32.71 1.06
CA VAL A 21 -7.90 33.04 0.32
C VAL A 21 -8.57 31.74 -0.11
N VAL A 22 -9.87 31.61 0.21
CA VAL A 22 -10.72 30.52 -0.24
C VAL A 22 -10.93 30.63 -1.74
N GLU A 23 -10.48 29.64 -2.51
CA GLU A 23 -10.70 29.59 -3.95
C GLU A 23 -11.99 28.86 -4.31
N VAL A 24 -12.29 27.78 -3.59
CA VAL A 24 -13.44 26.92 -3.85
C VAL A 24 -14.04 26.43 -2.55
N ASP A 25 -15.36 26.53 -2.43
CA ASP A 25 -16.16 25.92 -1.39
C ASP A 25 -17.14 24.90 -1.97
N ARG A 26 -17.41 23.85 -1.19
CA ARG A 26 -18.40 22.82 -1.54
C ARG A 26 -19.14 22.37 -0.30
N LEU A 27 -20.46 22.51 -0.30
CA LEU A 27 -21.33 21.91 0.70
C LEU A 27 -21.75 20.49 0.26
N GLN A 28 -21.34 19.47 1.00
CA GLN A 28 -21.66 18.08 0.67
C GLN A 28 -21.81 17.23 1.94
N VAL A 29 -22.70 16.23 1.93
CA VAL A 29 -22.72 15.21 2.98
C VAL A 29 -21.40 14.42 2.91
N PRO A 30 -20.66 14.24 4.03
CA PRO A 30 -19.32 13.63 4.05
C PRO A 30 -19.36 12.11 3.90
N LEU A 31 -20.05 11.62 2.87
CA LEU A 31 -20.20 10.21 2.56
C LEU A 31 -19.72 9.94 1.14
N VAL A 32 -18.98 8.84 1.00
CA VAL A 32 -18.55 8.30 -0.28
C VAL A 32 -18.95 6.83 -0.31
N LEU A 33 -19.42 6.34 -1.47
CA LEU A 33 -19.70 4.92 -1.65
C LEU A 33 -18.40 4.12 -1.47
N ALA A 34 -18.33 3.32 -0.41
CA ALA A 34 -17.13 2.58 -0.04
C ALA A 34 -17.06 1.16 -0.64
N TRP A 35 -18.06 0.76 -1.44
CA TRP A 35 -18.11 -0.59 -2.03
C TRP A 35 -17.15 -0.77 -3.20
N ALA A 36 -16.82 0.31 -3.91
CA ALA A 36 -15.86 0.30 -5.00
C ALA A 36 -14.82 1.39 -4.78
N LEU A 37 -13.56 1.00 -4.65
CA LEU A 37 -12.42 1.88 -4.38
C LEU A 37 -11.36 1.65 -5.45
N THR A 38 -10.60 2.69 -5.80
CA THR A 38 -9.44 2.54 -6.67
C THR A 38 -8.28 1.87 -5.92
N VAL A 39 -7.42 1.15 -6.63
CA VAL A 39 -6.24 0.46 -6.04
C VAL A 39 -5.36 1.42 -5.22
N HIS A 40 -5.22 2.67 -5.69
CA HIS A 40 -4.49 3.72 -4.97
C HIS A 40 -5.13 4.13 -3.64
N LYS A 41 -6.46 4.14 -3.55
CA LYS A 41 -7.18 4.46 -2.31
C LYS A 41 -7.21 3.29 -1.32
N SER A 42 -7.05 2.05 -1.79
CA SER A 42 -6.96 0.86 -0.94
C SER A 42 -5.55 0.57 -0.39
N GLN A 43 -4.54 1.37 -0.73
CA GLN A 43 -3.16 1.12 -0.28
C GLN A 43 -3.07 1.23 1.26
N GLY A 44 -2.59 0.16 1.92
CA GLY A 44 -2.49 0.08 3.38
C GLY A 44 -3.74 -0.42 4.11
N GLN A 45 -4.82 -0.73 3.38
CA GLN A 45 -6.03 -1.32 3.96
C GLN A 45 -5.99 -2.85 3.86
N THR A 46 -6.58 -3.52 4.86
CA THR A 46 -6.87 -4.96 4.83
C THR A 46 -8.33 -5.14 4.44
N LEU A 47 -8.59 -5.84 3.33
CA LEU A 47 -9.95 -6.05 2.83
C LEU A 47 -10.28 -7.55 2.90
N GLU A 48 -11.30 -7.90 3.70
CA GLU A 48 -11.66 -9.31 3.95
C GLU A 48 -12.36 -9.99 2.76
N ARG A 49 -13.07 -9.22 1.93
CA ARG A 49 -13.77 -9.72 0.75
C ARG A 49 -13.70 -8.67 -0.35
N VAL A 50 -13.12 -9.04 -1.50
CA VAL A 50 -12.84 -8.06 -2.55
C VAL A 50 -13.07 -8.65 -3.94
N LYS A 51 -13.62 -7.82 -4.82
CA LYS A 51 -13.76 -8.09 -6.25
C LYS A 51 -12.84 -7.16 -7.01
N ILE A 52 -11.91 -7.71 -7.77
CA ILE A 52 -10.87 -6.95 -8.48
C ILE A 52 -11.12 -7.05 -9.98
N ASN A 53 -11.27 -5.89 -10.64
CA ASN A 53 -11.31 -5.81 -12.09
C ASN A 53 -9.94 -5.36 -12.63
N LEU A 54 -9.27 -6.24 -13.37
CA LEU A 54 -7.93 -6.00 -13.93
C LEU A 54 -7.93 -5.57 -15.40
N GLN A 55 -9.10 -5.38 -16.04
CA GLN A 55 -9.17 -4.99 -17.46
C GLN A 55 -8.55 -3.62 -17.76
N ARG A 56 -8.48 -2.73 -16.76
CA ARG A 56 -7.93 -1.38 -16.86
C ARG A 56 -6.63 -1.21 -16.09
N THR A 57 -5.90 -2.28 -15.81
CA THR A 57 -4.62 -2.19 -15.11
C THR A 57 -3.53 -1.80 -16.11
N PHE A 58 -3.15 -0.53 -16.14
CA PHE A 58 -2.23 0.04 -17.12
C PHE A 58 -0.76 0.07 -16.66
N GLU A 59 -0.49 -0.14 -15.37
CA GLU A 59 0.85 0.03 -14.78
C GLU A 59 1.46 -1.28 -14.26
N LYS A 60 2.77 -1.44 -14.51
CA LYS A 60 3.53 -2.63 -14.09
C LYS A 60 3.54 -2.76 -12.57
N GLY A 61 3.06 -3.88 -12.05
CA GLY A 61 3.00 -4.18 -10.61
C GLY A 61 1.69 -3.80 -9.90
N GLN A 62 0.77 -3.07 -10.53
CA GLN A 62 -0.53 -2.75 -9.90
C GLN A 62 -1.38 -3.99 -9.61
N ALA A 63 -1.34 -5.00 -10.48
CA ALA A 63 -2.03 -6.27 -10.26
C ALA A 63 -1.53 -6.97 -8.98
N TYR A 64 -0.22 -6.95 -8.72
CA TYR A 64 0.37 -7.50 -7.50
C TYR A 64 -0.09 -6.72 -6.26
N VAL A 65 -0.10 -5.39 -6.33
CA VAL A 65 -0.56 -4.55 -5.20
C VAL A 65 -2.01 -4.89 -4.85
N ALA A 66 -2.89 -4.96 -5.84
CA ALA A 66 -4.31 -5.26 -5.63
C ALA A 66 -4.52 -6.66 -5.03
N LEU A 67 -3.84 -7.69 -5.56
CA LEU A 67 -3.93 -9.06 -5.05
C LEU A 67 -3.34 -9.20 -3.65
N SER A 68 -2.23 -8.50 -3.34
CA SER A 68 -1.58 -8.53 -2.02
C SER A 68 -2.43 -7.96 -0.88
N ARG A 69 -3.54 -7.27 -1.18
CA ARG A 69 -4.48 -6.75 -0.17
C ARG A 69 -5.48 -7.79 0.32
N CYS A 70 -5.63 -8.91 -0.40
CA CYS A 70 -6.55 -9.98 -0.02
C CYS A 70 -5.92 -10.85 1.07
N THR A 71 -6.68 -11.14 2.12
CA THR A 71 -6.25 -12.02 3.20
C THR A 71 -6.55 -13.49 2.92
N SER A 72 -7.55 -13.77 2.09
CA SER A 72 -7.95 -15.14 1.69
C SER A 72 -8.24 -15.21 0.19
N LEU A 73 -7.93 -16.37 -0.40
CA LEU A 73 -8.26 -16.68 -1.79
C LEU A 73 -9.76 -17.02 -1.95
N ASP A 74 -10.41 -17.52 -0.90
CA ASP A 74 -11.82 -17.94 -0.93
C ASP A 74 -12.78 -16.75 -1.08
N THR A 75 -12.33 -15.55 -0.72
CA THR A 75 -13.11 -14.30 -0.73
C THR A 75 -12.65 -13.33 -1.83
N LEU A 76 -11.81 -13.81 -2.75
CA LEU A 76 -11.23 -13.05 -3.86
C LEU A 76 -11.88 -13.45 -5.18
N GLU A 77 -12.44 -12.46 -5.88
CA GLU A 77 -12.96 -12.64 -7.23
C GLU A 77 -12.22 -11.73 -8.22
N VAL A 78 -11.64 -12.29 -9.29
CA VAL A 78 -10.82 -11.54 -10.27
C VAL A 78 -11.45 -11.59 -11.66
N TYR A 79 -11.61 -10.43 -12.28
CA TYR A 79 -12.14 -10.28 -13.65
C TYR A 79 -11.11 -9.70 -14.60
N GLY A 80 -11.12 -10.21 -15.84
CA GLY A 80 -10.34 -9.65 -16.94
C GLY A 80 -8.83 -9.70 -16.72
N PHE A 81 -8.36 -10.75 -16.06
CA PHE A 81 -6.94 -11.02 -15.87
C PHE A 81 -6.25 -11.22 -17.23
N ASN A 82 -5.17 -10.47 -17.46
CA ASN A 82 -4.24 -10.72 -18.55
C ASN A 82 -2.88 -11.09 -17.96
N ARG A 83 -2.30 -12.22 -18.36
CA ARG A 83 -0.98 -12.64 -17.89
C ARG A 83 0.11 -11.58 -18.16
N GLN A 84 -0.04 -10.80 -19.23
CA GLN A 84 0.88 -9.71 -19.58
C GLN A 84 0.81 -8.52 -18.61
N SER A 85 -0.23 -8.40 -17.78
CA SER A 85 -0.33 -7.34 -16.77
C SER A 85 0.46 -7.64 -15.49
N VAL A 86 1.05 -8.83 -15.39
CA VAL A 86 1.85 -9.26 -14.23
C VAL A 86 3.32 -9.24 -14.59
N GLU A 87 3.89 -8.04 -14.61
CA GLU A 87 5.32 -7.85 -14.84
C GLU A 87 5.92 -6.92 -13.79
N ALA A 88 7.05 -7.34 -13.23
CA ALA A 88 7.88 -6.47 -12.41
C ALA A 88 8.69 -5.52 -13.31
N HIS A 89 8.86 -4.28 -12.88
CA HIS A 89 9.66 -3.31 -13.61
C HIS A 89 11.13 -3.80 -13.77
N PRO A 90 11.74 -3.74 -14.98
CA PRO A 90 13.08 -4.28 -15.24
C PRO A 90 14.16 -3.79 -14.28
N ARG A 91 14.13 -2.50 -13.89
CA ARG A 91 15.05 -1.93 -12.89
C ARG A 91 14.97 -2.64 -11.52
N VAL A 92 13.78 -3.04 -11.08
CA VAL A 92 13.60 -3.74 -9.79
C VAL A 92 14.18 -5.15 -9.88
N GLN A 93 14.01 -5.82 -11.03
CA GLN A 93 14.62 -7.13 -11.26
C GLN A 93 16.15 -7.05 -11.26
N GLN A 94 16.72 -6.03 -11.89
CA GLN A 94 18.17 -5.80 -11.91
C GLN A 94 18.71 -5.53 -10.50
N TRP A 95 18.05 -4.68 -9.73
CA TRP A 95 18.41 -4.41 -8.33
C TRP A 95 18.32 -5.66 -7.44
N ALA A 96 17.25 -6.46 -7.57
CA ALA A 96 17.10 -7.70 -6.81
C ALA A 96 18.24 -8.69 -7.08
N ARG A 97 18.68 -8.82 -8.35
CA ARG A 97 19.85 -9.64 -8.72
C ARG A 97 21.12 -9.14 -8.04
N THR A 98 21.33 -7.82 -7.96
CA THR A 98 22.48 -7.24 -7.23
C THR A 98 22.47 -7.63 -5.76
N LEU A 99 21.31 -7.60 -5.10
CA LEU A 99 21.19 -8.03 -3.71
C LEU A 99 21.45 -9.52 -3.52
N THR A 100 20.96 -10.38 -4.44
CA THR A 100 21.25 -11.82 -4.40
C THR A 100 22.75 -12.09 -4.51
N THR A 101 23.43 -11.40 -5.44
CA THR A 101 24.88 -11.50 -5.61
C THR A 101 25.63 -11.04 -4.36
N LEU A 102 25.21 -9.95 -3.72
CA LEU A 102 25.82 -9.46 -2.47
C LEU A 102 25.58 -10.41 -1.29
N GLY A 103 24.37 -10.99 -1.19
CA GLY A 103 24.03 -11.97 -0.16
C GLY A 103 24.83 -13.27 -0.27
N SER A 104 25.18 -13.71 -1.48
CA SER A 104 26.03 -14.89 -1.68
C SER A 104 27.50 -14.71 -1.27
N PHE A 105 27.98 -13.48 -1.06
CA PHE A 105 29.32 -13.24 -0.50
C PHE A 105 29.36 -13.30 1.04
N ALA A 106 28.20 -13.38 1.71
CA ALA A 106 28.13 -13.58 3.15
C ALA A 106 28.22 -15.07 3.52
N GLN A 107 29.34 -15.73 3.19
CA GLN A 107 29.71 -16.95 3.91
C GLN A 107 30.25 -16.58 5.29
N PRO A 108 29.88 -17.30 6.37
CA PRO A 108 30.46 -17.06 7.68
C PRO A 108 31.93 -17.48 7.63
N THR A 109 32.85 -16.53 7.58
CA THR A 109 34.26 -16.83 7.86
C THR A 109 34.34 -17.23 9.33
N SER A 110 34.36 -18.53 9.59
CA SER A 110 34.53 -19.14 10.90
C SER A 110 35.95 -18.93 11.43
N ASN A 111 36.41 -17.69 11.61
CA ASN A 111 37.60 -17.41 12.40
C ASN A 111 37.81 -15.93 12.76
N ARG A 112 36.83 -15.27 13.38
CA ARG A 112 37.10 -13.98 14.05
C ARG A 112 36.65 -14.05 15.50
N ARG A 113 37.63 -13.91 16.39
CA ARG A 113 37.46 -13.84 17.86
C ARG A 113 36.35 -12.83 18.21
N PRO A 114 35.56 -13.08 19.25
CA PRO A 114 34.48 -12.18 19.64
C PRO A 114 35.04 -10.78 19.96
N ILE A 115 34.52 -9.78 19.24
CA ILE A 115 34.77 -8.36 19.53
C ILE A 115 33.97 -8.03 20.80
N PRO A 116 34.57 -7.38 21.82
CA PRO A 116 33.84 -7.03 23.02
C PRO A 116 32.72 -6.03 22.68
N LEU A 117 31.49 -6.37 23.09
CA LEU A 117 30.33 -5.50 22.99
C LEU A 117 30.54 -4.28 23.89
N VAL A 118 30.83 -3.13 23.30
CA VAL A 118 30.68 -1.84 24.00
C VAL A 118 29.19 -1.51 24.03
N ALA A 119 28.58 -1.70 25.20
CA ALA A 119 27.20 -1.33 25.46
C ALA A 119 27.06 0.20 25.50
N ASN A 120 26.62 0.80 24.40
CA ASN A 120 26.20 2.21 24.39
C ASN A 120 24.76 2.31 24.92
N LYS A 121 24.66 2.62 26.22
CA LYS A 121 23.42 2.96 26.91
C LYS A 121 23.05 4.42 26.60
N THR A 122 22.27 4.66 25.55
CA THR A 122 21.61 5.97 25.35
C THR A 122 20.30 6.01 26.14
N ARG A 123 20.31 6.84 27.18
CA ARG A 123 19.13 7.31 27.91
C ARG A 123 18.29 8.19 26.99
N TYR A 124 16.99 7.96 26.92
CA TYR A 124 16.02 9.01 26.61
C TYR A 124 15.41 9.46 27.94
N GLY A 125 15.47 10.77 28.18
CA GLY A 125 14.70 11.46 29.21
C GLY A 125 13.35 11.90 28.68
#